data_AF-A0AB36XVJ8-F1
#
_entry.id   AF-A0AB36XVJ8-F1
#
_cell.length_a   1.000
_cell.length_b   1.000
_cell.length_c   1.000
_cell.angle_alpha   90.00
_cell.angle_beta   90.00
_cell.angle_gamma   90.00
#
_symmetry.space_group_name_H-M   'P 1'
#
loop_
_entity.id
_entity.type
_entity.pdbx_description
1 polymer ?
#
loop_
_entity_poly.entity_id
_entity_poly.type
_entity_poly.pdbx_seq_one_letter_code
_entity_poly.pdbx_strand_id
1 'polypeptide(L)'
;MAAFVRNVENIAKAKGVNFWHYPTGGQDRKLLGDTIFTNSTTYSLVEFKDTIHKASSEVHKKDRVLAVCETVFSDKIMCQLHDQCHFIAGDDLKTSEQVLFIYRHAVCNREVFAEPAEAHLPYLSSNINEGGRIYLDEYASDIFSSTPAYALSVTEFGKYLKVLVDATTGGRKGVEVCLVASDVNDQNRCISIRFDNVLDLHKWALTKLYKTPSLSQQGRKSKAKSTNKIRLSSSNDFDDGPS
;
A
#
# COMPACT_ATOMS: atom_id res chain seq x y z
N MET A 1 -15.39 -0.81 4.86
CA MET A 1 -13.93 -0.81 5.16
C MET A 1 -13.45 -2.07 5.89
N ALA A 2 -13.82 -2.34 7.15
CA ALA A 2 -13.17 -3.39 7.96
C ALA A 2 -13.22 -4.81 7.36
N ALA A 3 -14.37 -5.21 6.79
CA ALA A 3 -14.51 -6.51 6.11
C ALA A 3 -13.64 -6.60 4.85
N PHE A 4 -13.59 -5.52 4.07
CA PHE A 4 -12.77 -5.42 2.86
C PHE A 4 -11.29 -5.59 3.18
N VAL A 5 -10.77 -4.82 4.15
CA VAL A 5 -9.37 -4.92 4.62
C VAL A 5 -9.05 -6.33 5.08
N ARG A 6 -9.92 -6.96 5.88
CA ARG A 6 -9.74 -8.34 6.35
C ARG A 6 -9.64 -9.34 5.19
N ASN A 7 -10.44 -9.16 4.15
CA ASN A 7 -10.39 -10.03 2.97
C ASN A 7 -9.09 -9.84 2.19
N VAL A 8 -8.58 -8.61 2.05
CA VAL A 8 -7.24 -8.37 1.47
C VAL A 8 -6.15 -9.02 2.32
N GLU A 9 -6.19 -8.89 3.66
CA GLU A 9 -5.25 -9.53 4.58
C GLU A 9 -5.26 -11.05 4.45
N ASN A 10 -6.44 -11.66 4.32
CA ASN A 10 -6.57 -13.11 4.11
C ASN A 10 -5.93 -13.55 2.80
N ILE A 11 -6.14 -12.79 1.71
CA ILE A 11 -5.51 -13.06 0.41
C ILE A 11 -4.00 -12.88 0.49
N ALA A 12 -3.52 -11.82 1.14
CA ALA A 12 -2.08 -11.57 1.35
C ALA A 12 -1.42 -12.73 2.10
N LYS A 13 -2.05 -13.16 3.20
CA LYS A 13 -1.59 -14.29 4.01
C LYS A 13 -1.57 -15.60 3.23
N ALA A 14 -2.61 -15.87 2.42
CA ALA A 14 -2.67 -17.07 1.58
C ALA A 14 -1.55 -17.09 0.52
N LYS A 15 -1.14 -15.91 0.03
CA LYS A 15 -0.03 -15.76 -0.93
C LYS A 15 1.35 -15.64 -0.27
N GLY A 16 1.43 -15.57 1.06
CA GLY A 16 2.69 -15.37 1.78
C GLY A 16 3.35 -14.02 1.51
N VAL A 17 2.54 -12.98 1.21
CA VAL A 17 3.02 -11.62 0.93
C VAL A 17 2.63 -10.65 2.05
N ASN A 18 3.37 -9.55 2.15
CA ASN A 18 3.07 -8.50 3.11
C ASN A 18 1.92 -7.63 2.60
N PHE A 19 1.04 -7.21 3.50
CA PHE A 19 0.02 -6.21 3.25
C PHE A 19 -0.10 -5.32 4.48
N TRP A 20 -0.16 -4.01 4.22
CA TRP A 20 -0.37 -2.99 5.23
C TRP A 20 -1.38 -1.98 4.72
N HIS A 21 -2.12 -1.42 5.65
CA HIS A 21 -3.01 -0.32 5.38
C HIS A 21 -2.78 0.82 6.38
N TYR A 22 -2.82 2.04 5.88
CA TYR A 22 -2.61 3.25 6.66
C TYR A 22 -3.84 4.16 6.50
N PRO A 23 -4.76 4.18 7.48
CA PRO A 23 -5.88 5.10 7.47
C PRO A 23 -5.38 6.54 7.36
N THR A 24 -6.00 7.34 6.48
CA THR A 24 -5.63 8.74 6.26
C THR A 24 -6.20 9.66 7.37
N GLY A 25 -7.22 9.19 8.10
CA GLY A 25 -7.85 9.94 9.18
C GLY A 25 -8.36 11.30 8.67
N GLY A 26 -8.13 12.38 9.41
CA GLY A 26 -8.56 13.73 9.03
C GLY A 26 -7.88 14.34 7.78
N GLN A 27 -7.00 13.59 7.10
CA GLN A 27 -6.41 13.96 5.81
C GLN A 27 -7.20 13.43 4.62
N ASP A 28 -8.18 12.56 4.84
CA ASP A 28 -9.23 12.21 3.89
C ASP A 28 -9.76 13.44 3.12
N ARG A 29 -9.88 14.58 3.80
CA ARG A 29 -10.31 15.87 3.23
C ARG A 29 -9.40 16.42 2.15
N LYS A 30 -8.11 16.08 2.17
CA LYS A 30 -7.08 16.49 1.20
C LYS A 30 -6.80 15.41 0.15
N LEU A 31 -6.95 14.15 0.55
CA LEU A 31 -6.61 13.00 -0.31
C LEU A 31 -7.83 12.44 -1.04
N LEU A 32 -9.05 12.76 -0.62
CA LEU A 32 -10.27 12.15 -1.13
C LEU A 32 -10.18 10.61 -1.10
N GLY A 33 -9.61 10.07 -0.02
CA GLY A 33 -9.44 8.65 0.20
C GLY A 33 -9.23 8.35 1.69
N ASP A 34 -9.80 7.25 2.15
CA ASP A 34 -9.86 6.85 3.56
C ASP A 34 -8.62 6.09 4.03
N THR A 35 -7.95 5.37 3.12
CA THR A 35 -6.78 4.55 3.47
C THR A 35 -5.81 4.43 2.31
N ILE A 36 -4.53 4.29 2.65
CA ILE A 36 -3.48 3.88 1.72
C ILE A 36 -3.23 2.39 1.91
N PHE A 37 -3.17 1.63 0.83
CA PHE A 37 -2.82 0.22 0.80
C PHE A 37 -1.43 0.03 0.22
N THR A 38 -0.67 -0.92 0.77
CA THR A 38 0.67 -1.22 0.29
C THR A 38 1.11 -2.65 0.63
N ASN A 39 1.92 -3.22 -0.25
CA ASN A 39 2.69 -4.44 0.00
C ASN A 39 4.13 -4.13 0.48
N SER A 40 4.40 -2.87 0.83
CA SER A 40 5.69 -2.25 1.15
C SER A 40 6.53 -1.78 -0.04
N THR A 41 6.20 -2.14 -1.29
CA THR A 41 6.91 -1.67 -2.49
C THR A 41 6.03 -0.80 -3.39
N THR A 42 4.74 -1.11 -3.45
CA THR A 42 3.75 -0.38 -4.24
C THR A 42 2.59 0.11 -3.39
N TYR A 43 1.90 1.14 -3.86
CA TYR A 43 0.93 1.92 -3.08
C TYR A 43 -0.32 2.25 -3.89
N SER A 44 -1.46 2.23 -3.21
CA SER A 44 -2.75 2.68 -3.73
C SER A 44 -3.55 3.40 -2.64
N LEU A 45 -4.50 4.22 -3.05
CA LEU A 45 -5.37 5.06 -2.23
C LEU A 45 -6.82 4.64 -2.47
N VAL A 46 -7.55 4.37 -1.40
CA VAL A 46 -8.92 3.84 -1.47
C VAL A 46 -9.87 4.69 -0.64
N GLU A 47 -10.91 5.23 -1.26
CA GLU A 47 -12.10 5.79 -0.61
C GLU A 47 -13.12 4.66 -0.41
N PHE A 48 -13.68 4.53 0.80
CA PHE A 48 -14.72 3.55 1.08
C PHE A 48 -16.11 4.17 1.12
N LYS A 49 -17.06 3.45 0.55
CA LYS A 49 -18.49 3.64 0.75
C LYS A 49 -19.10 2.33 1.24
N ASP A 50 -20.26 2.42 1.90
CA ASP A 50 -21.01 1.21 2.27
C ASP A 50 -21.41 0.43 1.00
N THR A 51 -21.82 1.15 -0.04
CA THR A 51 -22.20 0.58 -1.32
C THR A 51 -21.67 1.46 -2.43
N ILE A 52 -21.39 0.88 -3.60
CA ILE A 52 -20.80 1.65 -4.70
C ILE A 52 -21.70 2.80 -5.18
N HIS A 53 -23.03 2.63 -5.11
CA HIS A 53 -23.99 3.68 -5.47
C HIS A 53 -23.86 4.95 -4.62
N LYS A 54 -23.27 4.86 -3.42
CA LYS A 54 -22.98 6.03 -2.58
C LYS A 54 -21.76 6.83 -3.06
N ALA A 55 -21.13 6.49 -4.19
CA ALA A 55 -20.13 7.34 -4.84
C ALA A 55 -20.67 8.76 -5.11
N SER A 56 -21.97 8.89 -5.38
CA SER A 56 -22.65 10.19 -5.54
C SER A 56 -22.56 11.11 -4.31
N SER A 57 -22.33 10.57 -3.12
CA SER A 57 -22.13 11.38 -1.91
C SER A 57 -20.86 12.26 -1.96
N GLU A 58 -19.94 12.00 -2.89
CA GLU A 58 -18.79 12.87 -3.14
C GLU A 58 -19.19 14.27 -3.60
N VAL A 59 -20.43 14.48 -4.06
CA VAL A 59 -20.98 15.82 -4.33
C VAL A 59 -20.90 16.75 -3.12
N HIS A 60 -20.92 16.23 -1.89
CA HIS A 60 -20.75 17.04 -0.67
C HIS A 60 -19.34 17.62 -0.51
N LYS A 61 -18.38 17.16 -1.32
CA LYS A 61 -16.99 17.65 -1.40
C LYS A 61 -16.75 18.41 -2.72
N LYS A 62 -17.82 18.93 -3.37
CA LYS A 62 -17.85 19.49 -4.74
C LYS A 62 -16.58 20.22 -5.16
N ASP A 63 -16.21 21.29 -4.46
CA ASP A 63 -15.08 22.14 -4.88
C ASP A 63 -13.75 21.36 -4.97
N ARG A 64 -13.51 20.45 -4.04
CA ARG A 64 -12.26 19.67 -3.99
C ARG A 64 -12.26 18.57 -5.04
N VAL A 65 -13.39 17.89 -5.20
CA VAL A 65 -13.52 16.81 -6.18
C VAL A 65 -13.40 17.38 -7.60
N LEU A 66 -14.06 18.50 -7.90
CA LEU A 66 -13.96 19.15 -9.20
C LEU A 66 -12.54 19.63 -9.49
N ALA A 67 -11.84 20.22 -8.50
CA ALA A 67 -10.44 20.61 -8.66
C ALA A 67 -9.54 19.42 -9.00
N VAL A 68 -9.79 18.25 -8.39
CA VAL A 68 -9.07 17.01 -8.72
C VAL A 68 -9.44 16.51 -10.11
N CYS A 69 -10.72 16.46 -10.48
CA CYS A 69 -11.14 16.05 -11.83
C CYS A 69 -10.49 16.92 -12.91
N GLU A 70 -10.45 18.24 -12.72
CA GLU A 70 -9.79 19.19 -13.63
C GLU A 70 -8.28 18.95 -13.71
N THR A 71 -7.62 18.79 -12.57
CA THR A 71 -6.16 18.55 -12.50
C THR A 71 -5.79 17.25 -13.20
N VAL A 72 -6.52 16.17 -12.93
CA VAL A 72 -6.27 14.83 -13.47
C VAL A 72 -6.57 14.79 -14.97
N PHE A 73 -7.61 15.47 -15.43
CA PHE A 73 -7.96 15.50 -16.85
C PHE A 73 -6.96 16.33 -17.68
N SER A 74 -6.44 17.42 -17.11
CA SER A 74 -5.57 18.36 -17.82
C SER A 74 -4.14 17.85 -18.03
N ASP A 75 -3.71 16.81 -17.30
CA ASP A 75 -2.39 16.20 -17.42
C ASP A 75 -2.51 14.69 -17.66
N LYS A 76 -2.11 14.23 -18.85
CA LYS A 76 -2.17 12.82 -19.25
C LYS A 76 -1.37 11.90 -18.32
N ILE A 77 -0.24 12.35 -17.78
CA ILE A 77 0.56 11.55 -16.86
C ILE A 77 -0.19 11.40 -15.54
N MET A 78 -0.74 12.49 -15.00
CA MET A 78 -1.55 12.43 -13.79
C MET A 78 -2.82 11.59 -13.96
N CYS A 79 -3.46 11.68 -15.13
CA CYS A 79 -4.56 10.81 -15.54
C CYS A 79 -4.20 9.32 -15.41
N GLN A 80 -3.03 8.92 -15.89
CA GLN A 80 -2.53 7.55 -15.80
C GLN A 80 -2.21 7.14 -14.36
N LEU A 81 -1.49 7.99 -13.61
CA LEU A 81 -1.16 7.73 -12.21
C LEU A 81 -2.43 7.56 -11.36
N HIS A 82 -3.43 8.43 -11.58
CA HIS A 82 -4.72 8.39 -10.89
C HIS A 82 -5.44 7.06 -11.12
N ASP A 83 -5.52 6.61 -12.38
CA ASP A 83 -6.19 5.34 -12.73
C ASP A 83 -5.50 4.12 -12.13
N GLN A 84 -4.19 4.19 -11.98
CA GLN A 84 -3.40 3.09 -11.42
C GLN A 84 -3.51 3.00 -9.91
N CYS A 85 -3.80 4.08 -9.17
CA CYS A 85 -3.71 4.02 -7.71
C CYS A 85 -4.92 4.52 -6.92
N HIS A 86 -5.85 5.29 -7.49
CA HIS A 86 -6.93 5.90 -6.70
C HIS A 86 -8.28 5.27 -7.02
N PHE A 87 -8.80 4.55 -6.04
CA PHE A 87 -10.03 3.76 -6.17
C PHE A 87 -11.11 4.24 -5.20
N ILE A 88 -12.36 3.96 -5.56
CA ILE A 88 -13.48 3.95 -4.64
C ILE A 88 -13.97 2.50 -4.50
N ALA A 89 -14.18 2.06 -3.27
CA ALA A 89 -14.55 0.70 -2.93
C ALA A 89 -15.86 0.65 -2.14
N GLY A 90 -16.64 -0.39 -2.34
CA GLY A 90 -17.88 -0.64 -1.61
C GLY A 90 -18.52 -1.95 -2.02
N ASP A 91 -19.66 -2.27 -1.43
CA ASP A 91 -20.39 -3.48 -1.77
C ASP A 91 -21.29 -3.22 -3.01
N ASP A 92 -21.33 -4.18 -3.93
CA ASP A 92 -22.34 -4.24 -4.98
C ASP A 92 -23.69 -4.67 -4.37
N LEU A 93 -24.71 -3.83 -4.52
CA LEU A 93 -26.02 -4.04 -3.88
C LEU A 93 -26.76 -5.30 -4.35
N LYS A 94 -26.49 -5.78 -5.56
CA LYS A 94 -27.23 -6.90 -6.16
C LYS A 94 -26.61 -8.24 -5.77
N THR A 95 -25.29 -8.29 -5.69
CA THR A 95 -24.50 -9.51 -5.52
C THR A 95 -23.90 -9.63 -4.12
N SER A 96 -23.84 -8.53 -3.36
CA SER A 96 -23.05 -8.40 -2.12
C SER A 96 -21.54 -8.62 -2.32
N GLU A 97 -21.05 -8.56 -3.56
CA GLU A 97 -19.63 -8.65 -3.88
C GLU A 97 -18.91 -7.37 -3.48
N GLN A 98 -17.67 -7.51 -2.98
CA GLN A 98 -16.81 -6.37 -2.71
C GLN A 98 -16.13 -5.94 -4.01
N VAL A 99 -16.38 -4.71 -4.42
CA VAL A 99 -15.91 -4.18 -5.70
C VAL A 99 -15.20 -2.84 -5.53
N LEU A 100 -14.36 -2.53 -6.50
CA LEU A 100 -13.72 -1.24 -6.66
C LEU A 100 -14.02 -0.68 -8.05
N PHE A 101 -13.92 0.64 -8.14
CA PHE A 101 -13.88 1.37 -9.39
C PHE A 101 -12.73 2.37 -9.31
N ILE A 102 -12.15 2.68 -10.46
CA ILE A 102 -11.26 3.84 -10.58
C ILE A 102 -12.04 5.07 -10.09
N TYR A 103 -11.45 5.83 -9.15
CA TYR A 103 -12.16 6.90 -8.44
C TYR A 103 -12.76 7.93 -9.41
N ARG A 104 -11.97 8.39 -10.41
CA ARG A 104 -12.46 9.39 -11.36
C ARG A 104 -13.57 8.86 -12.28
N HIS A 105 -13.58 7.56 -12.58
CA HIS A 105 -14.64 6.94 -13.40
C HIS A 105 -15.96 6.83 -12.64
N ALA A 106 -15.88 6.68 -11.31
CA ALA A 106 -17.05 6.65 -10.43
C ALA A 106 -17.57 8.05 -10.07
N VAL A 107 -16.69 9.06 -10.01
CA VAL A 107 -17.00 10.36 -9.39
C VAL A 107 -16.99 11.54 -10.37
N CYS A 108 -16.10 11.59 -11.36
CA CYS A 108 -15.96 12.73 -12.28
C CYS A 108 -16.98 12.66 -13.44
N ASN A 109 -18.26 12.72 -13.11
CA ASN A 109 -19.36 12.64 -14.08
C ASN A 109 -20.53 13.57 -13.72
N ARG A 110 -21.43 13.77 -14.68
CA ARG A 110 -22.60 14.66 -14.53
C ARG A 110 -23.76 14.05 -13.75
N GLU A 111 -23.74 12.75 -13.44
CA GLU A 111 -24.73 12.15 -12.53
C GLU A 111 -24.41 12.51 -11.07
N VAL A 112 -23.12 12.59 -10.73
CA VAL A 112 -22.65 13.09 -9.42
C VAL A 112 -22.76 14.62 -9.34
N PHE A 113 -22.41 15.31 -10.43
CA PHE A 113 -22.47 16.77 -10.52
C PHE A 113 -23.52 17.20 -11.55
N ALA A 114 -24.81 17.13 -11.19
CA ALA A 114 -25.94 17.42 -12.10
C ALA A 114 -25.94 18.85 -12.66
N GLU A 115 -25.46 19.82 -11.87
CA GLU A 115 -25.36 21.23 -12.26
C GLU A 115 -23.92 21.74 -12.01
N PRO A 116 -22.96 21.33 -12.85
CA PRO A 116 -21.62 21.88 -12.80
C PRO A 116 -21.60 23.23 -13.52
N ALA A 117 -20.74 24.15 -13.09
CA ALA A 117 -20.47 25.36 -13.88
C ALA A 117 -19.91 24.96 -15.25
N GLU A 118 -20.17 25.75 -16.30
CA GLU A 118 -19.74 25.45 -17.67
C GLU A 118 -18.23 25.16 -17.79
N ALA A 119 -17.43 25.87 -16.99
CA ALA A 119 -15.98 25.68 -16.91
C ALA A 119 -15.55 24.25 -16.53
N HIS A 120 -16.40 23.49 -15.82
CA HIS A 120 -16.08 22.13 -15.40
C HIS A 120 -16.57 21.05 -16.38
N LEU A 121 -17.48 21.40 -17.31
CA LEU A 121 -18.06 20.44 -18.25
C LEU A 121 -17.04 19.65 -19.09
N PRO A 122 -15.88 20.21 -19.50
CA PRO A 122 -14.87 19.46 -20.23
C PRO A 122 -14.22 18.34 -19.43
N TYR A 123 -14.26 18.40 -18.10
CA TYR A 123 -13.58 17.49 -17.18
C TYR A 123 -14.50 16.39 -16.60
N LEU A 124 -15.77 16.36 -17.04
CA LEU A 124 -16.79 15.45 -16.52
C LEU A 124 -17.36 14.58 -17.65
N SER A 125 -17.39 13.26 -17.43
CA SER A 125 -18.12 12.36 -18.31
C SER A 125 -19.64 12.56 -18.17
N SER A 126 -20.40 12.08 -19.17
CA SER A 126 -21.86 12.20 -19.13
C SER A 126 -22.47 11.33 -18.03
N ASN A 127 -21.93 10.13 -17.83
CA ASN A 127 -22.43 9.11 -16.91
C ASN A 127 -21.26 8.42 -16.19
N ILE A 128 -21.59 7.67 -15.14
CA ILE A 128 -20.68 6.74 -14.49
C ILE A 128 -20.22 5.65 -15.48
N ASN A 129 -18.94 5.26 -15.41
CA ASN A 129 -18.43 4.13 -16.19
C ASN A 129 -18.63 2.82 -15.41
N GLU A 130 -19.78 2.16 -15.60
CA GLU A 130 -20.10 0.89 -14.95
C GLU A 130 -19.25 -0.29 -15.43
N GLY A 131 -18.64 -0.18 -16.62
CA GLY A 131 -17.79 -1.23 -17.20
C GLY A 131 -16.41 -1.34 -16.54
N GLY A 132 -16.03 -0.37 -15.71
CA GLY A 132 -14.74 -0.33 -15.00
C GLY A 132 -14.75 -1.03 -13.64
N ARG A 133 -15.65 -2.00 -13.43
CA ARG A 133 -15.76 -2.77 -12.18
C ARG A 133 -14.53 -3.65 -12.00
N ILE A 134 -13.95 -3.62 -10.80
CA ILE A 134 -12.83 -4.46 -10.38
C ILE A 134 -13.27 -5.25 -9.16
N TYR A 135 -13.14 -6.57 -9.19
CA TYR A 135 -13.46 -7.39 -8.02
C TYR A 135 -12.34 -7.34 -6.97
N LEU A 136 -12.69 -7.48 -5.70
CA LEU A 136 -11.72 -7.42 -4.61
C LEU A 136 -10.57 -8.41 -4.78
N ASP A 137 -10.87 -9.64 -5.16
CA ASP A 137 -9.90 -10.71 -5.32
C ASP A 137 -8.98 -10.48 -6.53
N GLU A 138 -9.50 -9.91 -7.62
CA GLU A 138 -8.73 -9.43 -8.76
C GLU A 138 -7.78 -8.31 -8.34
N TYR A 139 -8.30 -7.29 -7.67
CA TYR A 139 -7.52 -6.16 -7.15
C TYR A 139 -6.42 -6.62 -6.20
N ALA A 140 -6.78 -7.42 -5.18
CA ALA A 140 -5.83 -7.96 -4.22
C ALA A 140 -4.77 -8.82 -4.91
N SER A 141 -5.17 -9.60 -5.92
CA SER A 141 -4.22 -10.42 -6.67
C SER A 141 -3.22 -9.59 -7.47
N ASP A 142 -3.67 -8.49 -8.06
CA ASP A 142 -2.84 -7.58 -8.83
C ASP A 142 -1.84 -6.83 -7.95
N ILE A 143 -2.27 -6.20 -6.85
CA ILE A 143 -1.37 -5.41 -5.99
C ILE A 143 -0.25 -6.25 -5.34
N PHE A 144 -0.42 -7.58 -5.31
CA PHE A 144 0.57 -8.54 -4.83
C PHE A 144 1.40 -9.19 -5.95
N SER A 145 1.16 -8.83 -7.21
CA SER A 145 1.95 -9.28 -8.34
C SER A 145 3.29 -8.54 -8.44
N SER A 146 4.18 -9.04 -9.30
CA SER A 146 5.47 -8.39 -9.59
C SER A 146 5.35 -7.08 -10.37
N THR A 147 4.25 -6.91 -11.10
CA THR A 147 4.00 -5.77 -12.00
C THR A 147 2.53 -5.33 -11.84
N PRO A 148 2.16 -4.76 -10.69
CA PRO A 148 0.78 -4.41 -10.40
C PRO A 148 0.28 -3.30 -11.34
N ALA A 149 -0.93 -3.47 -11.87
CA ALA A 149 -1.64 -2.46 -12.63
C ALA A 149 -2.41 -1.47 -11.73
N TYR A 150 -2.75 -1.89 -10.51
CA TYR A 150 -3.56 -1.16 -9.53
C TYR A 150 -2.76 -0.62 -8.33
N ALA A 151 -1.46 -0.39 -8.54
CA ALA A 151 -0.62 0.30 -7.58
C ALA A 151 0.54 1.02 -8.28
N LEU A 152 1.05 2.07 -7.63
CA LEU A 152 2.23 2.82 -8.08
C LEU A 152 3.46 2.50 -7.24
N SER A 153 4.65 2.74 -7.79
CA SER A 153 5.87 2.77 -6.97
C SER A 153 5.82 3.89 -5.92
N VAL A 154 6.60 3.78 -4.84
CA VAL A 154 6.66 4.84 -3.80
C VAL A 154 6.96 6.24 -4.37
N THR A 155 7.82 6.32 -5.38
CA THR A 155 8.22 7.59 -5.99
C THR A 155 7.08 8.20 -6.81
N GLU A 156 6.39 7.39 -7.61
CA GLU A 156 5.24 7.84 -8.41
C GLU A 156 4.06 8.19 -7.51
N PHE A 157 3.78 7.37 -6.51
CA PHE A 157 2.72 7.62 -5.54
C PHE A 157 2.97 8.88 -4.72
N GLY A 158 4.22 9.15 -4.30
CA GLY A 158 4.58 10.40 -3.62
C GLY A 158 4.34 11.64 -4.48
N LYS A 159 4.66 11.56 -5.79
CA LYS A 159 4.34 12.64 -6.76
C LYS A 159 2.83 12.80 -6.93
N TYR A 160 2.11 11.69 -7.04
CA TYR A 160 0.65 11.67 -7.15
C TYR A 160 -0.02 12.36 -5.94
N LEU A 161 0.34 11.96 -4.72
CA LEU A 161 -0.19 12.56 -3.49
C LEU A 161 0.10 14.07 -3.41
N LYS A 162 1.28 14.49 -3.88
CA LYS A 162 1.62 15.92 -3.93
C LYS A 162 0.63 16.70 -4.80
N VAL A 163 0.41 16.24 -6.03
CA VAL A 163 -0.53 16.90 -6.95
C VAL A 163 -1.96 16.89 -6.39
N LEU A 164 -2.38 15.78 -5.77
CA LEU A 164 -3.69 15.65 -5.16
C LEU A 164 -3.92 16.64 -4.00
N VAL A 165 -2.93 16.78 -3.10
CA VAL A 165 -2.98 17.76 -2.01
C VAL A 165 -2.94 19.20 -2.55
N ASP A 166 -2.10 19.46 -3.54
CA ASP A 166 -2.00 20.79 -4.16
C ASP A 166 -3.34 21.19 -4.80
N ALA A 167 -4.01 20.27 -5.52
CA ALA A 167 -5.33 20.48 -6.11
C ALA A 167 -6.42 20.75 -5.08
N THR A 168 -6.51 19.94 -4.02
CA THR A 168 -7.59 20.07 -3.02
C THR A 168 -7.41 21.24 -2.05
N THR A 169 -6.20 21.79 -1.94
CA THR A 169 -5.89 22.93 -1.05
C THR A 169 -5.65 24.24 -1.79
N GLY A 170 -5.60 24.21 -3.13
CA GLY A 170 -5.20 25.34 -3.97
C GLY A 170 -3.78 25.81 -3.66
N GLY A 171 -2.87 24.87 -3.37
CA GLY A 171 -1.46 25.15 -3.05
C GLY A 171 -1.19 25.88 -1.73
N ARG A 172 -2.21 26.12 -0.89
CA ARG A 172 -2.10 26.92 0.35
C ARG A 172 -1.57 26.15 1.57
N LYS A 173 -1.43 24.82 1.48
CA LYS A 173 -0.92 23.97 2.57
C LYS A 173 0.14 23.03 2.02
N GLY A 174 1.23 22.85 2.76
CA GLY A 174 2.26 21.87 2.44
C GLY A 174 1.70 20.45 2.33
N VAL A 175 2.44 19.58 1.61
CA VAL A 175 2.13 18.17 1.28
C VAL A 175 2.21 17.26 2.51
N GLU A 176 1.83 17.75 3.69
CA GLU A 176 1.84 16.95 4.91
C GLU A 176 0.73 15.89 4.79
N VAL A 177 1.17 14.71 4.38
CA VAL A 177 0.43 13.46 4.46
C VAL A 177 0.98 12.72 5.68
N CYS A 178 0.37 12.97 6.84
CA CYS A 178 0.76 12.34 8.09
C CYS A 178 0.22 10.89 8.16
N LEU A 179 1.12 9.93 7.97
CA LEU A 179 0.83 8.50 8.04
C LEU A 179 1.27 7.97 9.40
N VAL A 180 0.46 7.10 9.99
CA VAL A 180 0.72 6.54 11.33
C VAL A 180 0.88 5.04 11.24
N ALA A 181 2.06 4.55 11.58
CA ALA A 181 2.34 3.12 11.74
C ALA A 181 2.30 2.72 13.23
N SER A 182 1.98 1.46 13.50
CA SER A 182 2.20 0.85 14.82
C SER A 182 3.58 0.22 14.89
N ASP A 183 4.21 0.30 16.06
CA ASP A 183 5.47 -0.40 16.38
C ASP A 183 5.49 -0.77 17.87
N VAL A 184 6.51 -1.49 18.30
CA VAL A 184 6.78 -1.82 19.69
C VAL A 184 8.15 -1.26 20.08
N ASN A 185 8.22 -0.54 21.20
CA ASN A 185 9.48 0.01 21.70
C ASN A 185 10.30 -1.02 22.50
N ASP A 186 11.49 -0.63 22.96
CA ASP A 186 12.40 -1.50 23.72
C ASP A 186 11.84 -2.00 25.06
N GLN A 187 10.77 -1.38 25.56
CA GLN A 187 10.06 -1.83 26.76
C GLN A 187 8.81 -2.65 26.44
N ASN A 188 8.72 -3.18 25.22
CA ASN A 188 7.60 -3.99 24.74
C ASN A 188 6.24 -3.25 24.79
N ARG A 189 6.25 -1.92 24.66
CA ARG A 189 5.02 -1.10 24.64
C ARG A 189 4.63 -0.75 23.20
N CYS A 190 3.34 -0.85 22.90
CA CYS A 190 2.78 -0.39 21.64
C CYS A 190 2.95 1.13 21.50
N ILE A 191 3.53 1.57 20.40
CA ILE A 191 3.75 2.98 20.07
C ILE A 191 3.21 3.30 18.68
N SER A 192 2.95 4.58 18.44
CA SER A 192 2.62 5.11 17.11
C SER A 192 3.80 5.89 16.56
N ILE A 193 4.19 5.59 15.33
CA ILE A 193 5.24 6.32 14.60
C ILE A 193 4.56 7.12 13.49
N ARG A 194 4.89 8.41 13.41
CA ARG A 194 4.31 9.35 12.45
C ARG A 194 5.30 9.66 11.35
N PHE A 195 4.81 9.75 10.11
CA PHE A 195 5.58 10.08 8.92
C PHE A 195 4.88 11.18 8.16
N ASP A 196 5.59 12.23 7.75
CA ASP A 196 4.99 13.37 7.05
C ASP A 196 4.87 13.15 5.52
N ASN A 197 5.41 12.03 5.03
CA ASN A 197 5.32 11.62 3.64
C ASN A 197 5.45 10.09 3.50
N VAL A 198 4.98 9.57 2.36
CA VAL A 198 5.01 8.12 2.07
C VAL A 198 6.42 7.57 1.89
N LEU A 199 7.39 8.38 1.48
CA LEU A 199 8.76 7.94 1.26
C LEU A 199 9.46 7.60 2.59
N ASP A 200 9.22 8.37 3.64
CA ASP A 200 9.80 8.11 4.96
C ASP A 200 9.13 6.90 5.64
N LEU A 201 7.81 6.75 5.47
CA LEU A 201 7.12 5.51 5.85
C LEU A 201 7.72 4.30 5.13
N HIS A 202 7.96 4.41 3.82
CA HIS A 202 8.54 3.34 3.01
C HIS A 202 9.94 2.96 3.50
N LYS A 203 10.83 3.94 3.71
CA LYS A 203 12.18 3.69 4.24
C LYS A 203 12.13 2.99 5.60
N TRP A 204 11.26 3.45 6.50
CA TRP A 204 11.06 2.81 7.80
C TRP A 204 10.58 1.37 7.65
N ALA A 205 9.57 1.13 6.82
CA ALA A 205 9.02 -0.19 6.56
C ALA A 205 10.10 -1.15 6.03
N LEU A 206 10.97 -0.68 5.12
CA LEU A 206 12.11 -1.48 4.64
C LEU A 206 13.04 -1.91 5.78
N THR A 207 13.35 -1.03 6.72
CA THR A 207 14.24 -1.38 7.86
C THR A 207 13.62 -2.35 8.86
N LYS A 208 12.30 -2.29 9.05
CA LYS A 208 11.59 -3.07 10.08
C LYS A 208 11.12 -4.41 9.57
N LEU A 209 10.58 -4.44 8.35
CA LEU A 209 9.91 -5.61 7.79
C LEU A 209 10.89 -6.53 7.05
N TYR A 210 11.91 -5.95 6.42
CA TYR A 210 12.93 -6.69 5.68
C TYR A 210 14.24 -6.71 6.45
N LYS A 211 14.19 -7.05 7.76
CA LYS A 211 15.41 -7.32 8.53
C LYS A 211 16.32 -8.19 7.69
N THR A 212 17.38 -7.58 7.14
CA THR A 212 18.41 -8.33 6.44
C THR A 212 18.94 -9.31 7.48
N PRO A 213 18.91 -10.63 7.25
CA PRO A 213 19.53 -11.55 8.19
C PRO A 213 20.99 -11.12 8.31
N SER A 214 21.35 -10.59 9.48
CA SER A 214 22.73 -10.21 9.77
C SER A 214 23.58 -11.47 9.59
N LEU A 215 24.51 -11.44 8.65
CA LEU A 215 25.49 -12.50 8.37
C LEU A 215 26.41 -12.85 9.58
N SER A 216 26.13 -12.34 10.78
CA SER A 216 26.96 -12.47 11.97
C SER A 216 26.67 -13.68 12.87
N GLN A 217 25.74 -14.58 12.52
CA GLN A 217 25.45 -15.76 13.35
C GLN A 217 25.92 -17.13 12.82
N GLN A 218 26.63 -17.20 11.69
CA GLN A 218 27.27 -18.45 11.23
C GLN A 218 28.70 -18.68 11.79
N GLY A 219 29.20 -17.80 12.67
CA GLY A 219 30.59 -17.84 13.14
C GLY A 219 30.83 -18.33 14.57
N ARG A 220 29.95 -19.12 15.22
CA ARG A 220 30.24 -19.68 16.56
C ARG A 220 29.64 -21.06 16.83
N LYS A 221 30.02 -22.08 16.05
CA LYS A 221 29.99 -23.48 16.52
C LYS A 221 31.17 -24.26 15.96
N SER A 222 32.28 -24.30 16.71
CA SER A 222 33.19 -25.46 16.83
C SER A 222 34.45 -25.09 17.64
N LYS A 223 34.37 -25.19 18.98
CA LYS A 223 35.52 -25.63 19.78
C LYS A 223 35.08 -26.86 20.56
N ALA A 224 35.16 -28.01 19.89
CA ALA A 224 35.17 -29.29 20.56
C ALA A 224 36.50 -29.41 21.32
N LYS A 225 36.42 -29.54 22.65
CA LYS A 225 37.53 -29.94 23.50
C LYS A 225 37.93 -31.37 23.12
N SER A 226 39.08 -31.53 22.48
CA SER A 226 39.77 -32.82 22.38
C SER A 226 40.63 -32.98 23.64
N THR A 227 40.14 -33.75 24.60
CA THR A 227 40.93 -34.30 25.69
C THR A 227 41.48 -35.64 25.24
N ASN A 228 42.72 -35.66 24.73
CA ASN A 228 43.46 -36.90 24.53
C ASN A 228 44.20 -37.25 25.82
N LYS A 229 43.72 -38.31 26.50
CA LYS A 229 44.37 -38.98 27.60
C LYS A 229 44.59 -40.42 27.14
N ILE A 230 45.74 -40.71 26.55
CA ILE A 230 46.20 -42.08 26.33
C ILE A 230 47.61 -42.18 26.89
N ARG A 231 47.70 -42.92 28.00
CA ARG A 231 48.93 -43.40 28.61
C ARG A 231 48.78 -44.91 28.67
N LEU A 232 49.46 -45.64 27.79
CA LEU A 232 49.84 -47.02 27.98
C LEU A 232 51.25 -47.19 27.45
N SER A 233 52.08 -47.69 28.35
CA SER A 233 53.50 -47.91 28.29
C SER A 233 53.85 -49.22 27.60
N SER A 234 55.06 -49.25 27.01
CA SER A 234 56.06 -50.33 27.05
C SER A 234 55.62 -51.75 26.60
N SER A 235 56.33 -52.50 25.76
CA SER A 235 57.75 -52.53 25.40
C SER A 235 58.00 -53.85 24.65
N ASN A 236 59.07 -53.89 23.85
CA ASN A 236 59.81 -55.07 23.36
C ASN A 236 59.09 -55.90 22.29
N ASP A 237 59.72 -56.53 21.32
CA ASP A 237 61.06 -56.59 20.71
C ASP A 237 60.86 -57.67 19.63
N PHE A 238 61.47 -57.52 18.46
CA PHE A 238 62.15 -58.57 17.67
C PHE A 238 62.17 -58.24 16.17
N ASP A 239 63.40 -58.13 15.68
CA ASP A 239 63.88 -58.33 14.33
C ASP A 239 63.21 -59.53 13.63
N ASP A 240 62.95 -59.47 12.32
CA ASP A 240 63.99 -59.66 11.30
C ASP A 240 63.42 -59.50 9.89
N GLY A 241 64.32 -59.12 8.98
CA GLY A 241 64.05 -58.82 7.58
C GLY A 241 63.95 -60.06 6.66
N PRO A 242 64.16 -59.88 5.34
CA PRO A 242 63.25 -60.42 4.32
C PRO A 242 63.82 -61.61 3.52
N SER A 243 62.93 -62.42 2.94
CA SER A 243 62.94 -62.97 1.56
C SER A 243 61.83 -64.00 1.39
#